data_AF-A0A0M3KF04-F1
#
_entry.id   AF-A0A0M3KF04-F1
#
_cell.length_a   1.000
_cell.length_b   1.000
_cell.length_c   1.000
_cell.angle_alpha   90.00
_cell.angle_beta   90.00
_cell.angle_gamma   90.00
#
_symmetry.space_group_name_H-M   'P 1'
#
loop_
_entity.id
_entity.type
_entity.pdbx_description
1 polymer ?
#
loop_
_entity_poly.entity_id
_entity_poly.type
_entity_poly.pdbx_seq_one_letter_code
_entity_poly.pdbx_strand_id
1 'polypeptide(L)'
;LTVSDFQLTNEIGYDGHATFSRDGSKIVFEASRPKTDAELERYTKMLSYNLVSPKELELFVMNADGSNVTQLTHLGGANISPYFLKDGKRVIFASNHAMDRKCCDFALYLIDLDGKNLEKVTGQNGSADGFPTFDGNQRRMIWASRRNGTHQGETNIFIADWID
;
A
#
# COMPACT_ATOMS: atom_id res chain seq x y z
N LEU A 1 19.01 20.89 -15.50
CA LEU A 1 17.75 20.20 -15.17
C LEU A 1 17.04 21.05 -14.14
N THR A 2 16.04 21.84 -14.55
CA THR A 2 15.12 22.52 -13.62
C THR A 2 13.89 21.63 -13.50
N VAL A 3 13.67 21.08 -12.32
CA VAL A 3 12.43 20.37 -11.98
C VAL A 3 11.51 21.42 -11.38
N SER A 4 10.36 21.65 -12.00
CA SER A 4 9.24 22.35 -11.35
C SER A 4 8.43 21.31 -10.59
N ASP A 5 8.35 21.45 -9.26
CA ASP A 5 7.55 20.61 -8.40
C ASP A 5 6.17 21.22 -8.14
N PHE A 6 5.17 20.37 -7.95
CA PHE A 6 3.81 20.74 -7.59
C PHE A 6 3.25 19.73 -6.59
N GLN A 7 2.52 20.23 -5.60
CA GLN A 7 1.89 19.39 -4.57
C GLN A 7 0.58 18.80 -5.09
N LEU A 8 0.46 17.47 -5.04
CA LEU A 8 -0.72 16.75 -5.53
C LEU A 8 -1.80 16.52 -4.46
N THR A 9 -1.40 16.38 -3.19
CA THR A 9 -2.31 16.07 -2.09
C THR A 9 -2.27 17.16 -1.02
N ASN A 10 -3.43 17.48 -0.45
CA ASN A 10 -3.58 18.55 0.55
C ASN A 10 -4.59 18.20 1.65
N GLU A 11 -5.12 16.97 1.66
CA GLU A 11 -6.04 16.52 2.69
C GLU A 11 -5.29 16.21 4.00
N ILE A 12 -5.98 16.39 5.12
CA ILE A 12 -5.41 16.04 6.43
C ILE A 12 -5.16 14.54 6.52
N GLY A 13 -3.91 14.19 6.83
CA GLY A 13 -3.48 12.83 7.07
C GLY A 13 -2.10 12.56 6.47
N TYR A 14 -1.59 11.36 6.73
CA TYR A 14 -0.39 10.85 6.07
C TYR A 14 -0.71 10.40 4.64
N ASP A 15 0.17 10.72 3.70
CA ASP A 15 0.22 10.19 2.33
C ASP A 15 1.62 9.60 2.09
N GLY A 16 1.71 8.41 1.49
CA GLY A 16 2.97 7.71 1.32
C GLY A 16 2.99 6.67 0.20
N HIS A 17 4.18 6.11 -0.04
CA HIS A 17 4.44 4.98 -0.95
C HIS A 17 3.70 5.05 -2.30
N ALA A 18 3.67 6.24 -2.91
CA ALA A 18 3.03 6.45 -4.19
C ALA A 18 3.81 5.77 -5.33
N THR A 19 3.09 5.22 -6.31
CA THR A 19 3.66 4.71 -7.56
C THR A 19 2.78 5.05 -8.75
N PHE A 20 3.41 5.21 -9.91
CA PHE A 20 2.73 5.39 -11.19
C PHE A 20 2.19 4.08 -11.74
N SER A 21 1.07 4.16 -12.48
CA SER A 21 0.71 3.14 -13.45
C SER A 21 1.75 3.06 -14.57
N ARG A 22 1.80 1.95 -15.30
CA ARG A 22 2.81 1.72 -16.34
C ARG A 22 2.83 2.79 -17.45
N ASP A 23 1.66 3.30 -17.80
CA ASP A 23 1.48 4.37 -18.77
C ASP A 23 1.65 5.79 -18.19
N GLY A 24 1.89 5.88 -16.87
CA GLY A 24 2.04 7.15 -16.16
C GLY A 24 0.76 7.95 -16.00
N SER A 25 -0.41 7.41 -16.35
CA SER A 25 -1.68 8.16 -16.31
C SER A 25 -2.32 8.22 -14.93
N LYS A 26 -1.96 7.29 -14.02
CA LYS A 26 -2.51 7.18 -12.67
C LYS A 26 -1.41 7.06 -11.62
N ILE A 27 -1.77 7.45 -10.41
CA ILE A 27 -0.97 7.26 -9.20
C ILE A 27 -1.81 6.46 -8.21
N VAL A 28 -1.23 5.43 -7.61
CA VAL A 28 -1.78 4.75 -6.43
C VAL A 28 -0.88 5.03 -5.25
N PHE A 29 -1.44 5.29 -4.09
CA PHE A 29 -0.72 5.64 -2.87
C PHE A 29 -1.45 5.13 -1.65
N GLU A 30 -0.73 4.97 -0.53
CA GLU A 30 -1.35 4.68 0.76
C GLU A 30 -1.59 5.98 1.52
N ALA A 31 -2.69 6.04 2.26
CA ALA A 31 -3.09 7.23 2.97
C ALA A 31 -3.86 6.90 4.24
N SER A 32 -3.66 7.72 5.27
CA SER A 32 -4.55 7.78 6.42
C SER A 32 -5.43 9.02 6.29
N ARG A 33 -6.70 8.91 6.63
CA ARG A 33 -7.62 10.05 6.73
C ARG A 33 -8.31 10.00 8.09
N PRO A 34 -7.91 10.81 9.08
CA PRO A 34 -8.63 10.95 10.34
C PRO A 34 -10.11 11.31 10.10
N LYS A 35 -11.04 10.55 10.68
CA LYS A 35 -12.50 10.70 10.46
C LYS A 35 -13.24 11.25 11.67
N THR A 36 -12.64 11.14 12.85
CA THR A 36 -13.21 11.60 14.13
C THR A 36 -12.36 12.69 14.76
N ASP A 37 -12.95 13.53 15.61
CA ASP A 37 -12.23 14.57 16.35
C ASP A 37 -11.06 14.00 17.16
N ALA A 38 -11.25 12.82 17.77
CA ALA A 38 -10.21 12.13 18.53
C ALA A 38 -9.04 11.69 17.64
N GLU A 39 -9.31 11.21 16.42
CA GLU A 39 -8.27 10.85 15.46
C GLU A 39 -7.55 12.09 14.93
N LEU A 40 -8.28 13.18 14.69
CA LEU A 40 -7.72 14.45 14.25
C LEU A 40 -6.81 15.07 15.32
N GLU A 41 -7.26 15.10 16.57
CA GLU A 41 -6.48 15.57 17.71
C GLU A 41 -5.20 14.74 17.86
N ARG A 42 -5.33 13.41 17.81
CA ARG A 42 -4.18 12.50 17.86
C ARG A 42 -3.19 12.78 16.73
N TYR A 43 -3.67 12.89 15.50
CA TYR A 43 -2.82 13.14 14.33
C TYR A 43 -2.07 14.48 14.47
N THR A 44 -2.79 15.56 14.79
CA THR A 44 -2.22 16.90 14.98
C THR A 44 -1.20 16.93 16.14
N LYS A 45 -1.47 16.19 17.23
CA LYS A 45 -0.54 16.04 18.34
C LYS A 45 0.73 15.30 17.94
N MET A 46 0.65 14.26 17.11
CA MET A 46 1.87 13.57 16.64
C MET A 46 2.70 14.49 15.73
N LEU A 47 2.06 15.29 14.89
CA LEU A 47 2.76 16.26 14.04
C LEU A 47 3.55 17.29 14.85
N SER A 48 3.05 17.74 16.02
CA SER A 48 3.81 18.67 16.88
C SER A 48 5.09 18.05 17.47
N TYR A 49 5.19 16.71 17.49
CA TYR A 49 6.39 15.97 17.83
C TYR A 49 7.25 15.57 16.61
N ASN A 50 6.92 16.05 15.41
CA ASN A 50 7.54 15.63 14.14
C ASN A 50 7.36 14.11 13.87
N LEU A 51 6.22 13.55 14.24
CA LEU A 51 5.91 12.14 14.08
C LEU A 51 4.62 11.94 13.31
N VAL A 52 4.53 10.81 12.61
CA VAL A 52 3.29 10.27 12.08
C VAL A 52 3.07 8.88 12.67
N SER A 53 1.84 8.60 13.10
CA SER A 53 1.44 7.31 13.65
C SER A 53 0.06 6.94 13.09
N PRO A 54 -0.07 6.76 11.76
CA PRO A 54 -1.33 6.37 11.18
C PRO A 54 -1.77 5.03 11.77
N LYS A 55 -3.00 4.98 12.30
CA LYS A 55 -3.57 3.76 12.85
C LYS A 55 -4.14 2.87 11.75
N GLU A 56 -4.76 3.52 10.76
CA GLU A 56 -5.36 2.89 9.60
C GLU A 56 -4.80 3.54 8.33
N LEU A 57 -4.37 2.70 7.40
CA LEU A 57 -3.89 3.09 6.08
C LEU A 57 -4.76 2.38 5.05
N GLU A 58 -5.27 3.15 4.10
CA GLU A 58 -6.06 2.66 2.97
C GLU A 58 -5.37 3.10 1.68
N LEU A 59 -5.66 2.40 0.59
CA LEU A 59 -5.17 2.76 -0.72
C LEU A 59 -6.09 3.79 -1.37
N PHE A 60 -5.47 4.71 -2.11
CA PHE A 60 -6.14 5.72 -2.90
C PHE A 60 -5.55 5.71 -4.30
N VAL A 61 -6.36 6.05 -5.29
CA VAL A 61 -5.96 6.21 -6.68
C VAL A 61 -6.35 7.61 -7.16
N MET A 62 -5.49 8.22 -7.96
CA MET A 62 -5.76 9.50 -8.61
C MET A 62 -5.18 9.51 -10.03
N ASN A 63 -5.55 10.50 -10.82
CA ASN A 63 -4.85 10.81 -12.06
C ASN A 63 -3.46 11.40 -11.75
N ALA A 64 -2.53 11.30 -12.70
CA ALA A 64 -1.16 11.80 -12.54
C ALA A 64 -1.06 13.33 -12.35
N ASP A 65 -2.13 14.07 -12.64
CA ASP A 65 -2.24 15.51 -12.40
C ASP A 65 -2.83 15.86 -11.02
N GLY A 66 -3.15 14.86 -10.20
CA GLY A 66 -3.78 15.02 -8.88
C GLY A 66 -5.31 15.05 -8.88
N SER A 67 -5.95 15.02 -10.06
CA SER A 67 -7.41 15.00 -10.15
C SER A 67 -8.00 13.62 -9.87
N ASN A 68 -9.30 13.57 -9.57
CA ASN A 68 -10.08 12.33 -9.38
C ASN A 68 -9.53 11.39 -8.30
N VAL A 69 -9.07 11.95 -7.18
CA VAL A 69 -8.71 11.16 -6.00
C VAL A 69 -9.90 10.33 -5.54
N THR A 70 -9.71 9.01 -5.47
CA THR A 70 -10.73 8.04 -5.06
C THR A 70 -10.12 7.07 -4.06
N GLN A 71 -10.81 6.81 -2.96
CA GLN A 71 -10.42 5.76 -2.02
C GLN A 71 -10.67 4.39 -2.65
N LEU A 72 -9.65 3.55 -2.70
CA LEU A 72 -9.68 2.24 -3.35
C LEU A 72 -10.03 1.11 -2.37
N THR A 73 -9.54 1.17 -1.13
CA THR A 73 -9.78 0.14 -0.11
C THR A 73 -10.55 0.68 1.09
N HIS A 74 -11.35 -0.20 1.71
CA HIS A 74 -12.13 0.07 2.93
C HIS A 74 -12.01 -1.12 3.89
N LEU A 75 -10.78 -1.55 4.16
CA LEU A 75 -10.50 -2.82 4.86
C LEU A 75 -10.19 -2.64 6.35
N GLY A 76 -9.87 -1.41 6.76
CA GLY A 76 -9.24 -1.12 8.04
C GLY A 76 -7.84 -1.73 8.14
N GLY A 77 -7.19 -1.53 9.28
CA GLY A 77 -5.80 -1.95 9.47
C GLY A 77 -4.83 -1.18 8.57
N ALA A 78 -3.71 -1.80 8.23
CA ALA A 78 -2.70 -1.22 7.35
C ALA A 78 -2.74 -1.90 5.97
N ASN A 79 -3.08 -1.11 4.97
CA ASN A 79 -3.07 -1.47 3.55
C ASN A 79 -2.01 -0.59 2.88
N ILE A 80 -0.88 -1.18 2.52
CA ILE A 80 0.36 -0.45 2.26
C ILE A 80 1.12 -1.00 1.05
N SER A 81 2.09 -0.22 0.58
CA SER A 81 3.02 -0.59 -0.51
C SER A 81 2.30 -1.05 -1.79
N PRO A 82 1.40 -0.23 -2.35
CA PRO A 82 0.68 -0.60 -3.56
C PRO A 82 1.58 -0.64 -4.79
N TYR A 83 1.25 -1.50 -5.74
CA TYR A 83 1.90 -1.59 -7.04
C TYR A 83 0.91 -1.93 -8.16
N PHE A 84 0.93 -1.18 -9.26
CA PHE A 84 0.06 -1.42 -10.41
C PHE A 84 0.48 -2.64 -11.24
N LEU A 85 -0.50 -3.45 -11.64
CA LEU A 85 -0.27 -4.50 -12.63
C LEU A 85 -0.19 -3.92 -14.06
N LYS A 86 0.36 -4.70 -14.97
CA LYS A 86 0.62 -4.33 -16.38
C LYS A 86 -0.66 -4.00 -17.13
N ASP A 87 -1.79 -4.56 -16.71
CA ASP A 87 -3.10 -4.27 -17.27
C ASP A 87 -3.63 -2.86 -16.96
N GLY A 88 -3.02 -2.16 -15.98
CA GLY A 88 -3.46 -0.86 -15.51
C GLY A 88 -4.82 -0.86 -14.82
N LYS A 89 -5.36 -2.04 -14.48
CA LYS A 89 -6.69 -2.24 -13.90
C LYS A 89 -6.65 -2.83 -12.50
N ARG A 90 -5.52 -3.40 -12.09
CA ARG A 90 -5.35 -4.03 -10.79
C ARG A 90 -4.16 -3.47 -10.03
N VAL A 91 -4.24 -3.55 -8.71
CA VAL A 91 -3.19 -3.18 -7.77
C VAL A 91 -2.92 -4.35 -6.85
N ILE A 92 -1.65 -4.73 -6.72
CA ILE A 92 -1.20 -5.60 -5.63
C ILE A 92 -0.74 -4.73 -4.46
N PHE A 93 -0.97 -5.18 -3.22
CA PHE A 93 -0.58 -4.45 -2.02
C PHE A 93 -0.44 -5.40 -0.83
N ALA A 94 0.21 -4.93 0.23
CA ALA A 94 0.29 -5.67 1.48
C ALA A 94 -0.85 -5.25 2.42
N SER A 95 -1.50 -6.22 3.06
CA SER A 95 -2.56 -5.94 4.01
C SER A 95 -2.54 -6.88 5.22
N ASN A 96 -2.89 -6.30 6.37
CA ASN A 96 -3.09 -7.01 7.63
C ASN A 96 -4.59 -7.11 8.03
N HIS A 97 -5.52 -6.69 7.16
CA HIS A 97 -6.94 -6.53 7.52
C HIS A 97 -7.57 -7.80 8.08
N ALA A 98 -7.18 -8.96 7.53
CA ALA A 98 -7.65 -10.29 7.90
C ALA A 98 -6.71 -11.04 8.85
N MET A 99 -5.74 -10.36 9.47
CA MET A 99 -4.76 -10.98 10.37
C MET A 99 -5.16 -10.83 11.83
N ASP A 100 -4.91 -11.87 12.63
CA ASP A 100 -5.10 -11.82 14.09
C ASP A 100 -4.14 -10.82 14.73
N ARG A 101 -2.87 -10.81 14.28
CA ARG A 101 -1.83 -9.89 14.73
C ARG A 101 -1.62 -8.74 13.75
N LYS A 102 -2.54 -7.78 13.76
CA LYS A 102 -2.48 -6.57 12.91
C LYS A 102 -1.22 -5.72 13.07
N CYS A 103 -0.43 -5.88 14.13
CA CYS A 103 0.81 -5.10 14.28
C CYS A 103 1.90 -5.47 13.26
N CYS A 104 1.90 -6.71 12.77
CA CYS A 104 3.16 -7.33 12.38
C CYS A 104 3.05 -8.38 11.27
N ASP A 105 1.85 -8.87 10.97
CA ASP A 105 1.60 -9.88 9.94
C ASP A 105 0.85 -9.25 8.77
N PHE A 106 1.27 -9.60 7.57
CA PHE A 106 0.74 -9.10 6.30
C PHE A 106 0.68 -10.24 5.31
N ALA A 107 -0.32 -10.19 4.44
CA ALA A 107 -0.39 -10.97 3.21
C ALA A 107 -0.47 -10.01 2.03
N LEU A 108 -0.05 -10.47 0.84
CA LEU A 108 -0.26 -9.72 -0.38
C LEU A 108 -1.68 -9.98 -0.90
N TYR A 109 -2.32 -8.92 -1.36
CA TYR A 109 -3.66 -8.94 -1.94
C TYR A 109 -3.68 -8.21 -3.27
N LEU A 110 -4.59 -8.63 -4.15
CA LEU A 110 -4.90 -8.02 -5.42
C LEU A 110 -6.28 -7.37 -5.33
N ILE A 111 -6.47 -6.21 -5.94
CA ILE A 111 -7.77 -5.54 -6.03
C ILE A 111 -7.90 -4.81 -7.38
N ASP A 112 -9.11 -4.79 -7.93
CA ASP A 112 -9.43 -4.00 -9.12
C ASP A 112 -9.54 -2.51 -8.76
N LEU A 113 -9.26 -1.62 -9.71
CA LEU A 113 -9.34 -0.16 -9.52
C LEU A 113 -10.76 0.37 -9.21
N ASP A 114 -11.80 -0.45 -9.36
CA ASP A 114 -13.16 -0.11 -8.91
C ASP A 114 -13.43 -0.55 -7.46
N GLY A 115 -12.41 -1.03 -6.74
CA GLY A 115 -12.49 -1.48 -5.35
C GLY A 115 -13.07 -2.89 -5.17
N LYS A 116 -13.27 -3.65 -6.26
CA LYS A 116 -13.82 -5.00 -6.21
C LYS A 116 -12.76 -6.07 -6.44
N ASN A 117 -13.20 -7.32 -6.43
CA ASN A 117 -12.40 -8.50 -6.72
C ASN A 117 -11.14 -8.60 -5.84
N LEU A 118 -11.30 -8.33 -4.55
CA LEU A 118 -10.23 -8.49 -3.56
C LEU A 118 -9.84 -9.98 -3.47
N GLU A 119 -8.61 -10.29 -3.83
CA GLU A 119 -8.06 -11.64 -3.84
C GLU A 119 -6.78 -11.72 -3.01
N LYS A 120 -6.60 -12.81 -2.26
CA LYS A 120 -5.38 -13.06 -1.48
C LYS A 120 -4.33 -13.77 -2.34
N VAL A 121 -3.15 -13.17 -2.48
CA VAL A 121 -2.05 -13.66 -3.33
C VAL A 121 -1.06 -14.52 -2.53
N THR A 122 -0.71 -14.12 -1.31
CA THR A 122 0.18 -14.89 -0.42
C THR A 122 -0.51 -15.19 0.90
N GLY A 123 -0.19 -16.30 1.59
CA GLY A 123 -1.07 -16.71 2.70
C GLY A 123 -0.57 -17.73 3.70
N GLN A 124 0.58 -17.49 4.34
CA GLN A 124 0.91 -18.19 5.59
C GLN A 124 0.87 -17.22 6.76
N ASN A 125 0.18 -17.58 7.85
CA ASN A 125 0.21 -16.77 9.08
C ASN A 125 1.67 -16.63 9.56
N GLY A 126 2.07 -15.42 9.96
CA GLY A 126 3.44 -15.11 10.36
C GLY A 126 4.42 -14.83 9.21
N SER A 127 3.98 -14.80 7.94
CA SER A 127 4.87 -14.51 6.80
C SER A 127 5.25 -13.03 6.68
N ALA A 128 4.45 -12.10 7.21
CA ALA A 128 4.67 -10.66 7.09
C ALA A 128 5.11 -10.24 5.67
N ASP A 129 4.32 -10.66 4.67
CA ASP A 129 4.62 -10.41 3.27
C ASP A 129 4.35 -8.93 2.91
N GLY A 130 5.34 -8.24 2.34
CA GLY A 130 5.21 -6.82 2.00
C GLY A 130 6.12 -6.35 0.89
N PHE A 131 5.94 -5.09 0.48
CA PHE A 131 6.73 -4.41 -0.55
C PHE A 131 6.82 -5.17 -1.88
N PRO A 132 5.68 -5.59 -2.48
CA PRO A 132 5.72 -6.28 -3.76
C PRO A 132 6.20 -5.36 -4.88
N THR A 133 7.05 -5.86 -5.75
CA THR A 133 7.38 -5.22 -7.02
C THR A 133 7.66 -6.27 -8.09
N PHE A 134 7.61 -5.87 -9.35
CA PHE A 134 7.73 -6.76 -10.49
C PHE A 134 8.89 -6.38 -11.40
N ASP A 135 9.37 -7.36 -12.17
CA ASP A 135 10.24 -7.05 -13.32
C ASP A 135 9.48 -6.29 -14.42
N GLY A 136 10.20 -5.66 -15.36
CA GLY A 136 9.59 -4.75 -16.34
C GLY A 136 8.51 -5.37 -17.25
N ASN A 137 8.52 -6.70 -17.39
CA ASN A 137 7.50 -7.46 -18.14
C ASN A 137 6.40 -8.04 -17.24
N GLN A 138 6.52 -7.90 -15.92
CA GLN A 138 5.66 -8.49 -14.89
C GLN A 138 5.47 -10.00 -15.04
N ARG A 139 6.58 -10.70 -15.31
CA ARG A 139 6.64 -12.17 -15.31
C ARG A 139 7.18 -12.72 -14.01
N ARG A 140 7.83 -11.88 -13.20
CA ARG A 140 8.35 -12.25 -11.89
C ARG A 140 8.03 -11.16 -10.89
N MET A 141 7.63 -11.59 -9.70
CA MET A 141 7.39 -10.74 -8.54
C MET A 141 8.48 -10.96 -7.50
N ILE A 142 8.96 -9.90 -6.88
CA ILE A 142 9.75 -9.95 -5.65
C ILE A 142 8.97 -9.32 -4.50
N TRP A 143 9.20 -9.81 -3.28
CA TRP A 143 8.60 -9.25 -2.07
C TRP A 143 9.46 -9.58 -0.84
N ALA A 144 9.29 -8.82 0.24
CA ALA A 144 9.88 -9.11 1.53
C ALA A 144 8.98 -10.06 2.32
N SER A 145 9.55 -11.04 3.01
CA SER A 145 8.82 -12.01 3.82
C SER A 145 9.66 -12.57 4.96
N ARG A 146 9.00 -12.92 6.05
CA ARG A 146 9.54 -13.70 7.17
C ARG A 146 9.37 -15.21 7.01
N ARG A 147 8.80 -15.66 5.89
CA ARG A 147 8.71 -17.10 5.61
C ARG A 147 10.11 -17.74 5.67
N ASN A 148 10.17 -18.98 6.14
CA ASN A 148 11.39 -19.75 6.34
C ASN A 148 12.39 -19.13 7.35
N GLY A 149 12.03 -18.08 8.09
CA GLY A 149 12.85 -17.55 9.16
C GLY A 149 13.02 -18.55 10.30
N THR A 150 14.24 -18.66 10.81
CA THR A 150 14.58 -19.46 12.00
C THR A 150 14.59 -18.64 13.29
N HIS A 151 14.61 -17.31 13.17
CA HIS A 151 14.50 -16.37 14.29
C HIS A 151 13.38 -15.36 14.08
N GLN A 152 12.79 -14.89 15.19
CA GLN A 152 11.74 -13.89 15.15
C GLN A 152 12.24 -12.59 14.51
N GLY A 153 11.50 -12.11 13.51
CA GLY A 153 11.81 -10.85 12.83
C GLY A 153 12.72 -10.99 11.61
N GLU A 154 13.28 -12.18 11.35
CA GLU A 154 14.05 -12.44 10.13
C GLU A 154 13.21 -12.18 8.90
N THR A 155 13.63 -11.22 8.09
CA THR A 155 12.93 -10.81 6.87
C THR A 155 13.89 -10.94 5.70
N ASN A 156 13.50 -11.70 4.68
CA ASN A 156 14.30 -12.00 3.49
C ASN A 156 13.54 -11.61 2.21
N ILE A 157 14.26 -11.52 1.09
CA ILE A 157 13.68 -11.24 -0.22
C ILE A 157 13.35 -12.56 -0.92
N PHE A 158 12.13 -12.65 -1.44
CA PHE A 158 11.64 -13.78 -2.22
C PHE A 158 11.36 -13.35 -3.64
N ILE A 159 11.42 -14.31 -4.56
CA ILE A 159 11.06 -14.15 -5.97
C ILE A 159 10.19 -15.33 -6.39
N ALA A 160 9.19 -15.07 -7.23
CA ALA A 160 8.37 -16.10 -7.87
C ALA A 160 8.01 -15.67 -9.29
N ASP A 161 7.77 -16.65 -10.16
CA ASP A 161 7.11 -16.40 -11.43
C ASP A 161 5.67 -15.95 -11.17
N TRP A 162 5.24 -14.91 -11.88
CA TRP A 162 3.87 -14.42 -11.86
C TRP A 162 3.11 -15.01 -13.04
N ILE A 163 2.00 -15.66 -12.73
CA ILE A 163 1.07 -16.21 -13.72
C ILE A 163 -0.27 -15.56 -13.42
N ASP A 164 -0.77 -14.80 -14.40
CA ASP A 164 -2.05 -14.11 -14.36
C ASP A 164 -3.20 -15.00 -14.82
#